data_AF-A0A2S2C2Q0-F1
#
_entry.id   AF-A0A2S2C2Q0-F1
#
_cell.length_a   1.000
_cell.length_b   1.000
_cell.length_c   1.000
_cell.angle_alpha   90.00
_cell.angle_beta   90.00
_cell.angle_gamma   90.00
#
_symmetry.space_group_name_H-M   'P 1'
#
loop_
_entity.id
_entity.type
_entity.pdbx_description
1 polymer ?
#
loop_
_entity_poly.entity_id
_entity_poly.type
_entity_poly.pdbx_seq_one_letter_code
_entity_poly.pdbx_strand_id
1 'polypeptide(L)'
;MHVLLLDVEGRVLEQFLNEGLTFAEADGWRRFAPVHRDLFDNFLFIATTPAVGEGTWARFPTACTMYLSAVGGDLQRPPPLIPPEVAATVAEVLSQFRRTQPGDKFVEGLGRITEHQYQLAEQLFYGLGGDLGDGLWAAGLRVYSKMMSARISDGFVHPALGGHLWHDVPAGPPHLPDSGRDVTILDTIEALSQTWRTSRTERPRIERTILDHAHTLGWTEDPGRALERHGASDAERPPTGDGLTAL
;
A
#
# COMPACT_ATOMS: atom_id res chain seq x y z
N MET A 1 16.67 0.19 -40.12
CA MET A 1 17.77 0.02 -39.14
C MET A 1 17.12 -0.02 -37.76
N HIS A 2 16.90 -1.22 -37.23
CA HIS A 2 16.23 -1.44 -35.94
C HIS A 2 17.20 -1.12 -34.80
N VAL A 3 16.91 -0.08 -34.01
CA VAL A 3 17.63 0.18 -32.77
C VAL A 3 17.02 -0.71 -31.69
N LEU A 4 17.82 -1.66 -31.22
CA LEU A 4 17.50 -2.54 -30.10
C LEU A 4 17.38 -1.68 -28.82
N LEU A 5 16.22 -1.77 -28.17
CA LEU A 5 15.96 -1.38 -26.78
C LEU A 5 16.83 -2.25 -25.84
N LEU A 6 18.14 -2.01 -25.83
CA LEU A 6 19.07 -2.67 -24.91
C LEU A 6 18.92 -2.04 -23.53
N ASP A 7 18.16 -2.73 -22.68
CA ASP A 7 18.25 -2.75 -21.21
C ASP A 7 18.54 -1.41 -20.54
N VAL A 8 17.58 -0.49 -20.67
CA VAL A 8 17.56 0.76 -19.90
C VAL A 8 17.13 0.45 -18.46
N GLU A 9 16.14 -0.42 -18.27
CA GLU A 9 15.65 -0.83 -16.94
C GLU A 9 16.76 -1.48 -16.08
N GLY A 10 17.59 -2.38 -16.63
CA GLY A 10 18.71 -3.00 -15.91
C GLY A 10 19.82 -2.02 -15.53
N ARG A 11 20.11 -1.01 -16.36
CA ARG A 11 21.14 0.00 -16.08
C ARG A 11 20.73 0.96 -14.99
N VAL A 12 19.47 1.40 -14.97
CA VAL A 12 19.00 2.31 -13.92
C VAL A 12 18.75 1.53 -12.61
N LEU A 13 18.42 0.23 -12.68
CA LEU A 13 18.37 -0.67 -11.50
C LEU A 13 19.76 -0.89 -10.91
N GLU A 14 20.79 -1.08 -11.74
CA GLU A 14 22.20 -1.08 -11.29
C GLU A 14 22.63 0.25 -10.67
N GLN A 15 22.08 1.37 -11.13
CA GLN A 15 22.39 2.70 -10.60
C GLN A 15 21.70 2.96 -9.24
N PHE A 16 20.44 2.52 -9.07
CA PHE A 16 19.74 2.46 -7.78
C PHE A 16 20.51 1.60 -6.76
N LEU A 17 21.10 0.49 -7.21
CA LEU A 17 21.84 -0.45 -6.37
C LEU A 17 23.21 0.06 -5.89
N ASN A 18 23.81 1.07 -6.53
CA ASN A 18 25.19 1.47 -6.25
C ASN A 18 25.36 2.92 -5.73
N GLU A 19 24.51 3.89 -6.11
CA GLU A 19 24.81 5.31 -5.88
C GLU A 19 23.66 6.17 -5.29
N GLY A 20 22.43 5.64 -5.21
CA GLY A 20 21.25 6.38 -4.74
C GLY A 20 20.66 7.31 -5.82
N LEU A 21 19.32 7.34 -5.93
CA LEU A 21 18.61 8.12 -6.97
C LEU A 21 18.50 9.60 -6.59
N THR A 22 18.65 10.50 -7.57
CA THR A 22 18.08 11.84 -7.45
C THR A 22 16.55 11.79 -7.61
N PHE A 23 15.85 12.76 -7.03
CA PHE A 23 14.38 12.82 -7.10
C PHE A 23 13.85 12.85 -8.54
N ALA A 24 14.55 13.53 -9.45
CA ALA A 24 14.19 13.62 -10.87
C ALA A 24 14.40 12.30 -11.62
N GLU A 25 15.38 11.49 -11.21
CA GLU A 25 15.61 10.18 -11.80
C GLU A 25 14.57 9.19 -11.34
N ALA A 26 14.18 9.20 -10.05
CA ALA A 26 13.08 8.38 -9.53
C ALA A 26 11.73 8.69 -10.21
N ASP A 27 11.48 9.96 -10.55
CA ASP A 27 10.27 10.40 -11.26
C ASP A 27 10.14 9.79 -12.67
N GLY A 28 11.26 9.55 -13.35
CA GLY A 28 11.32 8.89 -14.66
C GLY A 28 10.93 7.41 -14.69
N TRP A 29 10.81 6.76 -13.51
CA TRP A 29 10.39 5.36 -13.37
C TRP A 29 8.90 5.17 -13.15
N ARG A 30 8.13 6.26 -13.05
CA ARG A 30 6.68 6.15 -13.13
C ARG A 30 6.32 5.67 -14.53
N ARG A 31 6.00 4.37 -14.68
CA ARG A 31 5.06 3.97 -15.74
C ARG A 31 3.82 4.80 -15.48
N PHE A 32 3.51 5.73 -16.39
CA PHE A 32 2.51 6.77 -16.15
C PHE A 32 1.18 6.12 -15.78
N ALA A 33 0.93 6.01 -14.47
CA ALA A 33 -0.40 5.76 -13.98
C ALA A 33 -1.29 6.86 -14.58
N PRO A 34 -2.55 6.55 -14.94
CA PRO A 34 -3.46 7.61 -15.33
C PRO A 34 -3.44 8.70 -14.27
N VAL A 35 -3.33 9.97 -14.67
CA VAL A 35 -3.07 11.09 -13.74
C VAL A 35 -4.03 11.09 -12.56
N HIS A 36 -5.32 10.80 -12.80
CA HIS A 36 -6.32 10.71 -11.74
C HIS A 36 -6.06 9.57 -10.73
N ARG A 37 -5.56 8.42 -11.21
CA ARG A 37 -5.16 7.31 -10.33
C ARG A 37 -3.96 7.68 -9.46
N ASP A 38 -2.92 8.30 -10.03
CA ASP A 38 -1.76 8.72 -9.24
C ASP A 38 -2.13 9.78 -8.19
N LEU A 39 -3.02 10.73 -8.55
CA LEU A 39 -3.56 11.69 -7.59
C LEU A 39 -4.35 11.03 -6.45
N PHE A 40 -5.13 9.98 -6.77
CA PHE A 40 -5.91 9.23 -5.79
C PHE A 40 -5.01 8.42 -4.85
N ASP A 41 -4.03 7.69 -5.39
CA ASP A 41 -3.06 6.95 -4.57
C ASP A 41 -2.21 7.91 -3.72
N ASN A 42 -1.84 9.08 -4.25
CA ASN A 42 -1.12 10.09 -3.48
C ASN A 42 -1.98 10.68 -2.34
N PHE A 43 -3.29 10.84 -2.55
CA PHE A 43 -4.21 11.21 -1.48
C PHE A 43 -4.17 10.16 -0.36
N LEU A 44 -4.34 8.88 -0.70
CA LEU A 44 -4.32 7.80 0.29
C LEU A 44 -2.97 7.72 1.01
N PHE A 45 -1.87 7.76 0.27
CA PHE A 45 -0.52 7.76 0.83
C PHE A 45 -0.33 8.86 1.88
N ILE A 46 -0.64 10.13 1.54
CA ILE A 46 -0.51 11.26 2.47
C ILE A 46 -1.48 11.12 3.64
N ALA A 47 -2.71 10.67 3.40
CA ALA A 47 -3.71 10.49 4.45
C ALA A 47 -3.26 9.43 5.47
N THR A 48 -2.62 8.35 5.02
CA THR A 48 -2.20 7.22 5.86
C THR A 48 -0.84 7.42 6.54
N THR A 49 -0.06 8.46 6.22
CA THR A 49 1.26 8.67 6.86
C THR A 49 1.22 8.57 8.39
N PRO A 50 0.28 9.20 9.14
CA PRO A 50 0.27 9.05 10.59
C PRO A 50 0.13 7.58 11.01
N ALA A 51 -0.71 6.79 10.35
CA ALA A 51 -0.95 5.38 10.69
C ALA A 51 0.29 4.49 10.49
N VAL A 52 1.14 4.83 9.52
CA VAL A 52 2.43 4.15 9.28
C VAL A 52 3.56 4.72 10.14
N GLY A 53 3.26 5.49 11.19
CA GLY A 53 4.27 6.05 12.10
C GLY A 53 5.02 7.26 11.54
N GLU A 54 4.56 7.82 10.41
CA GLU A 54 5.21 8.96 9.76
C GLU A 54 4.36 10.25 9.80
N GLY A 55 4.99 11.35 10.20
CA GLY A 55 4.32 12.65 10.22
C GLY A 55 3.23 12.76 11.30
N THR A 56 2.22 13.60 11.06
CA THR A 56 1.16 13.91 12.04
C THR A 56 -0.20 13.86 11.38
N TRP A 57 -1.27 13.82 12.17
CA TRP A 57 -2.64 13.82 11.65
C TRP A 57 -3.00 15.06 10.83
N ALA A 58 -2.22 16.15 10.90
CA ALA A 58 -2.37 17.31 10.01
C ALA A 58 -2.11 16.98 8.52
N ARG A 59 -1.57 15.79 8.21
CA ARG A 59 -1.40 15.28 6.85
C ARG A 59 -2.74 14.93 6.20
N PHE A 60 -3.72 14.45 6.96
CA PHE A 60 -5.06 14.14 6.44
C PHE A 60 -5.76 15.37 5.80
N PRO A 61 -5.96 16.51 6.49
CA PRO A 61 -6.58 17.68 5.87
C PRO A 61 -5.75 18.28 4.73
N THR A 62 -4.43 18.08 4.75
CA THR A 62 -3.52 18.45 3.65
C THR A 62 -3.81 17.60 2.40
N ALA A 63 -3.92 16.27 2.56
CA ALA A 63 -4.26 15.34 1.50
C ALA A 63 -5.62 15.68 0.86
N CYS A 64 -6.66 15.88 1.68
CA CYS A 64 -7.99 16.26 1.20
C CYS A 64 -7.94 17.55 0.37
N THR A 65 -7.23 18.57 0.87
CA THR A 65 -7.10 19.85 0.18
C THR A 65 -6.38 19.73 -1.16
N MET A 66 -5.27 18.99 -1.20
CA MET A 66 -4.50 18.76 -2.42
C MET A 66 -5.31 18.02 -3.48
N TYR A 67 -5.98 16.93 -3.08
CA TYR A 67 -6.75 16.10 -3.99
C TYR A 67 -7.97 16.84 -4.55
N LEU A 68 -8.78 17.48 -3.69
CA LEU A 68 -9.93 18.30 -4.13
C LEU A 68 -9.52 19.41 -5.08
N SER A 69 -8.36 20.05 -4.83
CA SER A 69 -7.83 21.08 -5.73
C SER A 69 -7.44 20.50 -7.09
N ALA A 70 -6.84 19.31 -7.12
CA ALA A 70 -6.38 18.65 -8.34
C ALA A 70 -7.54 18.13 -9.21
N VAL A 71 -8.63 17.64 -8.60
CA VAL A 71 -9.83 17.18 -9.32
C VAL A 71 -10.87 18.28 -9.54
N GLY A 72 -10.59 19.53 -9.14
CA GLY A 72 -11.52 20.65 -9.27
C GLY A 72 -12.83 20.46 -8.48
N GLY A 73 -12.81 19.61 -7.44
CA GLY A 73 -14.00 19.21 -6.69
C GLY A 73 -14.91 18.20 -7.39
N ASP A 74 -14.57 17.73 -8.59
CA ASP A 74 -15.32 16.67 -9.27
C ASP A 74 -14.99 15.30 -8.67
N LEU A 75 -15.90 14.80 -7.84
CA LEU A 75 -15.82 13.48 -7.20
C LEU A 75 -16.70 12.43 -7.90
N GLN A 76 -17.42 12.80 -8.96
CA GLN A 76 -18.36 11.90 -9.65
C GLN A 76 -17.65 10.99 -10.65
N ARG A 77 -16.46 11.38 -11.10
CA ARG A 77 -15.62 10.55 -11.97
C ARG A 77 -14.76 9.61 -11.11
N PRO A 78 -14.96 8.28 -11.16
CA PRO A 78 -14.08 7.37 -10.45
C PRO A 78 -12.69 7.35 -11.11
N PRO A 79 -11.60 7.28 -10.33
CA PRO A 79 -10.27 7.05 -10.89
C PRO A 79 -10.23 5.70 -11.63
N PRO A 80 -9.50 5.58 -12.74
CA PRO A 80 -9.37 4.31 -13.44
C PRO A 80 -8.66 3.27 -12.57
N LEU A 81 -9.05 1.99 -12.74
CA LEU A 81 -8.50 0.84 -12.00
C LEU A 81 -8.75 0.87 -10.48
N ILE A 82 -9.47 1.87 -9.96
CA ILE A 82 -10.00 1.86 -8.60
C ILE A 82 -11.41 1.27 -8.65
N PRO A 83 -11.73 0.26 -7.81
CA PRO A 83 -13.09 -0.24 -7.71
C PRO A 83 -14.09 0.87 -7.35
N PRO A 84 -15.28 0.92 -7.96
CA PRO A 84 -16.26 2.00 -7.74
C PRO A 84 -16.61 2.22 -6.27
N GLU A 85 -16.68 1.17 -5.46
CA GLU A 85 -16.95 1.23 -4.02
C GLU A 85 -15.83 1.92 -3.24
N VAL A 86 -14.57 1.68 -3.60
CA VAL A 86 -13.41 2.35 -2.99
C VAL A 86 -13.43 3.84 -3.35
N ALA A 87 -13.72 4.15 -4.62
CA ALA A 87 -13.86 5.53 -5.07
C ALA A 87 -15.04 6.25 -4.37
N ALA A 88 -16.15 5.54 -4.16
CA ALA A 88 -17.35 6.08 -3.50
C ALA A 88 -17.07 6.43 -2.03
N THR A 89 -16.39 5.55 -1.28
CA THR A 89 -15.99 5.83 0.11
C THR A 89 -15.13 7.10 0.21
N VAL A 90 -14.15 7.25 -0.69
CA VAL A 90 -13.31 8.46 -0.72
C VAL A 90 -14.13 9.70 -1.09
N ALA A 91 -15.03 9.59 -2.09
CA ALA A 91 -15.91 10.68 -2.48
C ALA A 91 -16.84 11.13 -1.35
N GLU A 92 -17.40 10.18 -0.58
CA GLU A 92 -18.25 10.48 0.57
C GLU A 92 -17.49 11.26 1.64
N VAL A 93 -16.31 10.79 2.04
CA VAL A 93 -15.45 11.48 3.02
C VAL A 93 -15.09 12.90 2.55
N LEU A 94 -14.69 13.04 1.29
CA LEU A 94 -14.29 14.33 0.71
C LEU A 94 -15.47 15.29 0.53
N SER A 95 -16.69 14.78 0.31
CA SER A 95 -17.89 15.62 0.22
C SER A 95 -18.23 16.32 1.53
N GLN A 96 -17.85 15.72 2.67
CA GLN A 96 -18.05 16.24 4.01
C GLN A 96 -16.85 17.06 4.51
N PHE A 97 -15.74 17.04 3.77
CA PHE A 97 -14.53 17.74 4.14
C PHE A 97 -14.72 19.25 4.11
N ARG A 98 -14.35 19.90 5.22
CA ARG A 98 -14.21 21.34 5.31
C ARG A 98 -12.84 21.72 5.87
N ARG A 99 -12.32 22.84 5.38
CA ARG A 99 -11.15 23.50 5.98
C ARG A 99 -11.52 24.00 7.38
N THR A 100 -10.51 24.15 8.22
CA THR A 100 -10.64 24.67 9.58
C THR A 100 -11.33 26.04 9.57
N GLN A 101 -12.30 26.20 10.45
CA GLN A 101 -13.08 27.42 10.65
C GLN A 101 -12.83 28.00 12.06
N PRO A 102 -13.05 29.31 12.25
CA PRO A 102 -13.04 29.91 13.59
C PRO A 102 -14.02 29.18 14.52
N GLY A 103 -13.52 28.75 15.69
CA GLY A 103 -14.32 28.01 16.69
C GLY A 103 -14.22 26.50 16.62
N ASP A 104 -13.54 25.94 15.61
CA ASP A 104 -13.27 24.50 15.56
C ASP A 104 -12.39 24.06 16.75
N LYS A 105 -12.72 22.89 17.31
CA LYS A 105 -11.93 22.22 18.34
C LYS A 105 -10.84 21.37 17.70
N PHE A 106 -9.64 21.42 18.26
CA PHE A 106 -8.51 20.58 17.87
C PHE A 106 -8.43 19.35 18.75
N VAL A 107 -8.00 18.24 18.17
CA VAL A 107 -7.75 17.02 18.94
C VAL A 107 -6.40 17.16 19.65
N GLU A 108 -6.41 17.08 20.98
CA GLU A 108 -5.21 17.19 21.80
C GLU A 108 -4.21 16.06 21.48
N GLY A 109 -2.93 16.39 21.42
CA GLY A 109 -1.86 15.41 21.17
C GLY A 109 -1.73 14.91 19.72
N LEU A 110 -2.66 15.23 18.81
CA LEU A 110 -2.65 14.75 17.43
C LEU A 110 -2.19 15.79 16.39
N GLY A 111 -1.65 16.93 16.85
CA GLY A 111 -1.20 18.02 15.99
C GLY A 111 -2.35 18.90 15.50
N ARG A 112 -2.17 19.59 14.35
CA ARG A 112 -3.17 20.52 13.79
C ARG A 112 -4.25 19.79 12.99
N ILE A 113 -5.07 19.01 13.70
CA ILE A 113 -6.28 18.40 13.15
C ILE A 113 -7.49 18.76 14.03
N THR A 114 -8.60 19.10 13.40
CA THR A 114 -9.86 19.36 14.11
C THR A 114 -10.60 18.06 14.43
N GLU A 115 -11.47 18.06 15.44
CA GLU A 115 -12.31 16.89 15.78
C GLU A 115 -13.10 16.38 14.55
N HIS A 116 -13.69 17.29 13.76
CA HIS A 116 -14.40 16.95 12.52
C HIS A 116 -13.49 16.28 11.49
N GLN A 117 -12.30 16.82 11.26
CA GLN A 117 -11.35 16.23 10.30
C GLN A 117 -10.82 14.88 10.78
N TYR A 118 -10.66 14.70 12.09
CA TYR A 118 -10.26 13.41 12.65
C TYR A 118 -11.36 12.36 12.48
N GLN A 119 -12.63 12.72 12.69
CA GLN A 119 -13.77 11.83 12.41
C GLN A 119 -13.83 11.42 10.93
N LEU A 120 -13.52 12.34 10.01
CA LEU A 120 -13.44 11.99 8.57
C LEU A 120 -12.27 11.06 8.25
N ALA A 121 -11.12 11.21 8.92
CA ALA A 121 -10.02 10.28 8.79
C ALA A 121 -10.39 8.88 9.32
N GLU A 122 -11.12 8.84 10.44
CA GLU A 122 -11.67 7.62 11.02
C GLU A 122 -12.62 6.90 10.07
N GLN A 123 -13.57 7.64 9.48
CA GLN A 123 -14.47 7.11 8.45
C GLN A 123 -13.71 6.56 7.24
N LEU A 124 -12.69 7.27 6.75
CA LEU A 124 -11.87 6.80 5.64
C LEU A 124 -11.15 5.48 5.98
N PHE A 125 -10.49 5.43 7.12
CA PHE A 125 -9.64 4.30 7.50
C PHE A 125 -10.46 3.06 7.80
N TYR A 126 -11.56 3.17 8.57
CA TYR A 126 -12.43 2.03 8.78
C TYR A 126 -13.21 1.65 7.52
N GLY A 127 -13.61 2.62 6.69
CA GLY A 127 -14.34 2.36 5.45
C GLY A 127 -13.52 1.59 4.41
N LEU A 128 -12.22 1.87 4.30
CA LEU A 128 -11.34 1.22 3.32
C LEU A 128 -10.49 0.08 3.91
N GLY A 129 -10.09 0.21 5.18
CA GLY A 129 -9.24 -0.75 5.88
C GLY A 129 -10.04 -1.77 6.69
N GLY A 130 -11.31 -1.51 6.99
CA GLY A 130 -12.14 -2.35 7.86
C GLY A 130 -11.90 -2.13 9.35
N ASP A 131 -12.96 -2.28 10.14
CA ASP A 131 -12.92 -2.28 11.60
C ASP A 131 -12.83 -3.71 12.13
N LEU A 132 -11.62 -4.12 12.52
CA LEU A 132 -11.34 -5.44 13.09
C LEU A 132 -11.24 -5.41 14.62
N GLY A 133 -11.59 -4.28 15.26
CA GLY A 133 -11.46 -4.11 16.72
C GLY A 133 -10.03 -3.89 17.21
N ASP A 134 -9.07 -3.68 16.31
CA ASP A 134 -7.65 -3.40 16.59
C ASP A 134 -7.28 -1.90 16.49
N GLY A 135 -8.29 -1.08 16.22
CA GLY A 135 -8.22 0.37 16.29
C GLY A 135 -7.79 1.07 15.00
N LEU A 136 -7.90 2.40 15.05
CA LEU A 136 -7.79 3.27 13.87
C LEU A 136 -6.43 3.18 13.16
N TRP A 137 -5.35 2.99 13.91
CA TRP A 137 -3.99 2.90 13.36
C TRP A 137 -3.83 1.67 12.46
N ALA A 138 -4.33 0.52 12.91
CA ALA A 138 -4.28 -0.70 12.13
C ALA A 138 -5.20 -0.62 10.90
N ALA A 139 -6.37 0.00 11.01
CA ALA A 139 -7.23 0.28 9.88
C ALA A 139 -6.52 1.16 8.83
N GLY A 140 -5.85 2.23 9.25
CA GLY A 140 -5.05 3.08 8.36
C GLY A 140 -3.87 2.34 7.70
N LEU A 141 -3.21 1.43 8.44
CA LEU A 141 -2.16 0.58 7.90
C LEU A 141 -2.69 -0.39 6.83
N ARG A 142 -3.89 -0.95 7.02
CA ARG A 142 -4.57 -1.75 5.99
C ARG A 142 -4.84 -0.93 4.74
N VAL A 143 -5.31 0.31 4.85
CA VAL A 143 -5.49 1.22 3.70
C VAL A 143 -4.19 1.43 2.94
N TYR A 144 -3.10 1.73 3.65
CA TYR A 144 -1.77 1.88 3.05
C TYR A 144 -1.33 0.61 2.32
N SER A 145 -1.48 -0.54 2.97
CA SER A 145 -1.08 -1.83 2.45
C SER A 145 -1.86 -2.23 1.19
N LYS A 146 -3.18 -2.02 1.18
CA LYS A 146 -4.04 -2.23 0.01
C LYS A 146 -3.66 -1.32 -1.15
N MET A 147 -3.38 -0.05 -0.87
CA MET A 147 -2.89 0.90 -1.87
C MET A 147 -1.55 0.45 -2.47
N MET A 148 -0.56 0.09 -1.65
CA MET A 148 0.75 -0.37 -2.13
C MET A 148 0.64 -1.65 -2.95
N SER A 149 -0.16 -2.61 -2.49
CA SER A 149 -0.49 -3.84 -3.22
C SER A 149 -1.10 -3.54 -4.58
N ALA A 150 -2.07 -2.63 -4.66
CA ALA A 150 -2.68 -2.21 -5.91
C ALA A 150 -1.65 -1.57 -6.86
N ARG A 151 -0.77 -0.69 -6.35
CA ARG A 151 0.27 -0.06 -7.18
C ARG A 151 1.29 -1.07 -7.74
N ILE A 152 1.66 -2.09 -6.97
CA ILE A 152 2.57 -3.15 -7.42
C ILE A 152 1.87 -4.03 -8.46
N SER A 153 0.65 -4.49 -8.15
CA SER A 153 -0.12 -5.39 -9.04
C SER A 153 -0.54 -4.74 -10.36
N ASP A 154 -0.88 -3.44 -10.35
CA ASP A 154 -1.20 -2.67 -11.55
C ASP A 154 0.06 -2.29 -12.36
N GLY A 155 1.26 -2.62 -11.86
CA GLY A 155 2.53 -2.35 -12.53
C GLY A 155 2.99 -0.89 -12.49
N PHE A 156 2.45 -0.08 -11.56
CA PHE A 156 2.84 1.31 -11.35
C PHE A 156 4.10 1.46 -10.50
N VAL A 157 4.45 0.43 -9.73
CA VAL A 157 5.66 0.37 -8.92
C VAL A 157 6.33 -0.98 -9.13
N HIS A 158 7.65 -0.99 -9.34
CA HIS A 158 8.42 -2.22 -9.48
C HIS A 158 8.33 -3.06 -8.19
N PRO A 159 8.13 -4.40 -8.23
CA PRO A 159 7.92 -5.21 -7.04
C PRO A 159 9.00 -5.06 -5.96
N ALA A 160 10.29 -4.97 -6.34
CA ALA A 160 11.37 -4.77 -5.38
C ALA A 160 11.31 -3.40 -4.67
N LEU A 161 10.99 -2.32 -5.41
CA LEU A 161 10.86 -0.98 -4.85
C LEU A 161 9.59 -0.86 -4.01
N GLY A 162 8.48 -1.37 -4.53
CA GLY A 162 7.19 -1.39 -3.85
C GLY A 162 7.24 -2.22 -2.58
N GLY A 163 7.82 -3.42 -2.64
CA GLY A 163 8.07 -4.26 -1.47
C GLY A 163 8.94 -3.56 -0.43
N HIS A 164 9.96 -2.81 -0.85
CA HIS A 164 10.76 -2.01 0.08
C HIS A 164 9.92 -0.95 0.78
N LEU A 165 9.20 -0.10 0.04
CA LEU A 165 8.34 0.94 0.63
C LEU A 165 7.22 0.35 1.49
N TRP A 166 6.70 -0.82 1.11
CA TRP A 166 5.57 -1.45 1.77
C TRP A 166 5.91 -1.95 3.17
N HIS A 167 7.08 -2.57 3.38
CA HIS A 167 7.49 -3.04 4.71
C HIS A 167 8.28 -2.02 5.54
N ASP A 168 8.90 -1.00 4.92
CA ASP A 168 9.73 0.01 5.62
C ASP A 168 8.90 1.03 6.41
N VAL A 169 7.60 0.78 6.54
CA VAL A 169 6.71 1.46 7.47
C VAL A 169 7.27 1.27 8.88
N PRO A 170 7.65 2.34 9.61
CA PRO A 170 8.09 2.23 10.98
C PRO A 170 7.09 1.38 11.73
N ALA A 171 7.58 0.28 12.33
CA ALA A 171 6.79 -0.67 13.09
C ALA A 171 5.82 0.12 13.97
N GLY A 172 4.56 0.18 13.53
CA GLY A 172 3.47 0.65 14.35
C GLY A 172 3.39 -0.23 15.61
N PRO A 173 2.42 0.01 16.51
CA PRO A 173 2.18 -0.94 17.59
C PRO A 173 2.18 -2.37 17.02
N PRO A 174 2.88 -3.31 17.69
CA PRO A 174 3.30 -4.59 17.11
C PRO A 174 2.15 -5.22 16.36
N HIS A 175 2.39 -5.60 15.10
CA HIS A 175 1.43 -6.23 14.21
C HIS A 175 0.71 -7.34 14.98
N LEU A 176 -0.51 -7.06 15.43
CA LEU A 176 -1.28 -8.06 16.15
C LEU A 176 -1.62 -9.14 15.13
N PRO A 177 -1.48 -10.43 15.47
CA PRO A 177 -1.82 -11.52 14.56
C PRO A 177 -3.25 -11.42 14.00
N ASP A 178 -4.13 -10.72 14.71
CA ASP A 178 -5.53 -10.52 14.37
C ASP A 178 -5.79 -9.24 13.52
N SER A 179 -4.76 -8.47 13.15
CA SER A 179 -4.90 -7.22 12.38
C SER A 179 -5.20 -7.38 10.89
N GLY A 180 -5.50 -8.60 10.46
CA GLY A 180 -5.84 -8.93 9.07
C GLY A 180 -4.62 -9.14 8.16
N ARG A 181 -4.88 -9.74 6.99
CA ARG A 181 -3.83 -10.19 6.05
C ARG A 181 -2.99 -9.04 5.49
N ASP A 182 -3.59 -7.87 5.29
CA ASP A 182 -2.88 -6.70 4.76
C ASP A 182 -1.80 -6.18 5.73
N VAL A 183 -1.90 -6.52 7.03
CA VAL A 183 -0.90 -6.16 8.04
C VAL A 183 0.08 -7.31 8.26
N THR A 184 -0.40 -8.55 8.40
CA THR A 184 0.49 -9.68 8.73
C THR A 184 1.42 -10.09 7.60
N ILE A 185 1.14 -9.69 6.36
CA ILE A 185 2.03 -9.93 5.22
C ILE A 185 3.33 -9.11 5.28
N LEU A 186 3.38 -8.02 6.06
CA LEU A 186 4.50 -7.09 6.05
C LEU A 186 5.82 -7.74 6.46
N ASP A 187 5.80 -8.66 7.45
CA ASP A 187 6.97 -9.43 7.86
C ASP A 187 7.51 -10.32 6.72
N THR A 188 6.60 -10.87 5.91
CA THR A 188 6.97 -11.68 4.73
C THR A 188 7.60 -10.79 3.66
N ILE A 189 7.03 -9.62 3.40
CA ILE A 189 7.56 -8.66 2.43
C ILE A 189 8.92 -8.11 2.89
N GLU A 190 9.11 -7.89 4.19
CA GLU A 190 10.41 -7.54 4.77
C GLU A 190 11.45 -8.63 4.49
N ALA A 191 11.17 -9.88 4.86
CA ALA A 191 12.10 -10.99 4.66
C ALA A 191 12.47 -11.18 3.18
N LEU A 192 11.49 -11.05 2.28
CA LEU A 192 11.69 -11.07 0.84
C LEU A 192 12.57 -9.91 0.38
N SER A 193 12.31 -8.69 0.85
CA SER A 193 13.08 -7.49 0.50
C SER A 193 14.54 -7.56 0.99
N GLN A 194 14.76 -8.07 2.21
CA GLN A 194 16.10 -8.30 2.76
C GLN A 194 16.86 -9.35 1.94
N THR A 195 16.20 -10.44 1.55
CA THR A 195 16.81 -11.50 0.72
C THR A 195 17.11 -10.98 -0.69
N TRP A 196 16.23 -10.15 -1.28
CA TRP A 196 16.43 -9.55 -2.59
C TRP A 196 17.69 -8.68 -2.67
N ARG A 197 17.98 -7.94 -1.58
CA ARG A 197 19.20 -7.12 -1.47
C ARG A 197 20.47 -7.95 -1.46
N THR A 198 20.45 -9.10 -0.80
CA THR A 198 21.64 -9.92 -0.53
C THR A 198 21.86 -11.04 -1.56
N SER A 199 20.83 -11.48 -2.28
CA SER A 199 20.91 -12.59 -3.24
C SER A 199 20.47 -12.19 -4.64
N ARG A 200 21.44 -11.90 -5.52
CA ARG A 200 21.17 -11.50 -6.91
C ARG A 200 20.47 -12.58 -7.74
N THR A 201 20.79 -13.86 -7.51
CA THR A 201 20.23 -14.99 -8.28
C THR A 201 18.76 -15.25 -7.95
N GLU A 202 18.32 -14.91 -6.75
CA GLU A 202 16.94 -15.11 -6.29
C GLU A 202 15.99 -13.96 -6.67
N ARG A 203 16.52 -12.81 -7.14
CA ARG A 203 15.72 -11.59 -7.38
C ARG A 203 14.49 -11.82 -8.27
N PRO A 204 14.58 -12.49 -9.43
CA PRO A 204 13.40 -12.70 -10.29
C PRO A 204 12.32 -13.53 -9.61
N ARG A 205 12.71 -14.49 -8.75
CA ARG A 205 11.77 -15.32 -7.99
C ARG A 205 11.09 -14.48 -6.90
N ILE A 206 11.88 -13.70 -6.16
CA ILE A 206 11.39 -12.84 -5.08
C ILE A 206 10.43 -11.76 -5.63
N GLU A 207 10.80 -11.10 -6.72
CA GLU A 207 9.96 -10.08 -7.37
C GLU A 207 8.61 -10.68 -7.80
N ARG A 208 8.61 -11.90 -8.36
CA ARG A 208 7.39 -12.61 -8.69
C ARG A 208 6.55 -12.92 -7.44
N THR A 209 7.19 -13.38 -6.36
CA THR A 209 6.48 -13.65 -5.09
C THR A 209 5.85 -12.38 -4.50
N ILE A 210 6.54 -11.25 -4.50
CA ILE A 210 5.98 -9.96 -4.06
C ILE A 210 4.78 -9.56 -4.94
N LEU A 211 4.90 -9.72 -6.26
CA LEU A 211 3.81 -9.44 -7.20
C LEU A 211 2.60 -10.35 -6.96
N ASP A 212 2.82 -11.65 -6.71
CA ASP A 212 1.76 -12.62 -6.43
C ASP A 212 1.00 -12.27 -5.14
N HIS A 213 1.70 -11.81 -4.09
CA HIS A 213 1.06 -11.28 -2.88
C HIS A 213 0.27 -10.02 -3.15
N ALA A 214 0.85 -9.05 -3.88
CA ALA A 214 0.19 -7.80 -4.23
C ALA A 214 -1.12 -8.02 -5.00
N HIS A 215 -1.18 -9.01 -5.89
CA HIS A 215 -2.41 -9.38 -6.60
C HIS A 215 -3.53 -9.92 -5.69
N THR A 216 -3.22 -10.35 -4.47
CA THR A 216 -4.20 -10.90 -3.51
C THR A 216 -4.64 -9.92 -2.44
N LEU A 217 -3.99 -8.76 -2.35
CA LEU A 217 -4.13 -7.81 -1.24
C LEU A 217 -4.48 -6.39 -1.72
N GLY A 218 -4.66 -6.18 -3.02
CA GLY A 218 -5.12 -4.90 -3.58
C GLY A 218 -6.60 -4.63 -3.30
N TRP A 219 -7.14 -3.58 -3.93
CA TRP A 219 -8.55 -3.18 -3.76
C TRP A 219 -9.56 -4.22 -4.25
N THR A 220 -9.19 -5.02 -5.24
CA THR A 220 -9.99 -6.13 -5.73
C THR A 220 -9.82 -7.34 -4.83
N GLU A 221 -10.63 -7.44 -3.79
CA GLU A 221 -10.94 -8.74 -3.20
C GLU A 221 -11.90 -9.43 -4.17
N ASP A 222 -11.40 -10.41 -4.92
CA ASP A 222 -12.28 -11.33 -5.64
C ASP A 222 -12.71 -12.42 -4.65
N PRO A 223 -13.95 -12.36 -4.09
CA PRO A 223 -14.41 -13.36 -3.13
C PRO A 223 -14.44 -14.78 -3.75
N GLY A 224 -14.45 -14.91 -5.09
CA GLY A 224 -14.38 -16.18 -5.80
C GLY A 224 -12.98 -16.80 -5.85
N ARG A 225 -11.91 -15.99 -5.91
CA ARG A 225 -10.52 -16.48 -5.96
C ARG A 225 -9.97 -16.92 -4.60
N ALA A 226 -10.53 -16.40 -3.51
CA ALA A 226 -10.15 -16.82 -2.16
C ALA A 226 -10.56 -18.27 -1.87
N LEU A 227 -11.66 -18.76 -2.46
CA LEU A 227 -12.11 -20.15 -2.30
C LEU A 227 -11.35 -21.14 -3.18
N GLU A 228 -10.89 -20.73 -4.38
CA GLU A 228 -10.19 -21.64 -5.30
C GLU A 228 -8.76 -21.97 -4.85
N ARG A 229 -8.07 -21.07 -4.13
CA ARG A 229 -6.68 -21.32 -3.67
C ARG A 229 -6.59 -22.18 -2.41
N HIS A 230 -7.63 -22.23 -1.58
CA HIS A 230 -7.67 -23.11 -0.39
C HIS A 230 -8.02 -24.57 -0.71
N GLY A 231 -8.32 -24.90 -1.99
CA GLY A 231 -8.56 -26.26 -2.44
C GLY A 231 -7.36 -26.98 -3.05
N ALA A 232 -6.19 -26.34 -3.20
CA ALA A 232 -5.10 -26.87 -4.02
C ALA A 232 -3.69 -26.82 -3.39
N SER A 233 -3.58 -26.62 -2.07
CA SER A 233 -2.28 -26.66 -1.36
C SER A 233 -2.31 -27.52 -0.09
N ASP A 234 -2.95 -28.69 -0.18
CA ASP A 234 -2.75 -29.80 0.77
C ASP A 234 -2.03 -30.95 0.07
N ALA A 235 -0.82 -30.71 -0.43
CA ALA A 235 0.11 -31.77 -0.82
C ALA A 235 1.53 -31.20 -1.03
N GLU A 236 2.27 -30.99 0.05
CA GLU A 236 3.70 -31.35 0.16
C GLU A 236 4.22 -30.92 1.54
N ARG A 237 4.00 -31.77 2.54
CA ARG A 237 4.87 -31.78 3.72
C ARG A 237 6.16 -32.51 3.34
N PRO A 238 7.35 -31.97 3.66
CA PRO A 238 8.59 -32.71 3.49
C PRO A 238 8.61 -33.93 4.43
N PRO A 239 9.26 -35.04 4.03
CA PRO A 239 9.26 -36.26 4.81
C PRO A 239 10.06 -36.05 6.11
N THR A 240 9.37 -36.06 7.25
CA THR A 240 10.02 -36.30 8.55
C THR A 240 10.45 -37.75 8.59
N GLY A 241 11.73 -37.98 8.35
CA GLY A 241 12.38 -39.23 8.72
C GLY A 241 12.39 -39.34 10.23
N ASP A 242 11.70 -40.36 10.74
CA ASP A 242 12.09 -41.09 11.95
C ASP A 242 11.29 -42.39 12.01
N GLY A 243 12.00 -43.49 11.78
CA GLY A 243 11.46 -44.84 11.73
C GLY A 243 12.54 -45.86 12.07
N LEU A 244 13.25 -45.63 13.18
CA LEU A 244 14.11 -46.63 13.81
C LEU A 244 13.34 -47.24 14.98
N THR A 245 12.70 -48.40 14.78
CA THR A 245 12.82 -49.56 15.70
C THR A 245 12.14 -50.84 15.19
N ALA A 246 12.89 -51.94 15.35
CA ALA A 246 12.49 -53.33 15.58
C ALA A 246 11.84 -54.14 14.44
N LEU A 247 12.65 -54.96 13.75
CA LEU A 247 12.80 -56.41 13.99
C LEU A 247 14.04 -56.94 13.25
#